data_AF-S2RTH1-F1
#
_entry.id   AF-S2RTH1-F1
#
_cell.length_a   1.000
_cell.length_b   1.000
_cell.length_c   1.000
_cell.angle_alpha   90.00
_cell.angle_beta   90.00
_cell.angle_gamma   90.00
#
_symmetry.space_group_name_H-M   'P 1'
#
loop_
_entity.id
_entity.type
_entity.pdbx_description
1 polymer ?
#
loop_
_entity_poly.entity_id
_entity_poly.type
_entity_poly.pdbx_seq_one_letter_code
_entity_poly.pdbx_strand_id
1 'polypeptide(L)' 'MAKILSINAGSSSLKWKLFDMPSEHQLAEGATDILKQSTVKIKYGTDQAYESATPICNYRDAVANLLTNLQTLGLV' A
#
# COMPACT_ATOMS: atom_id res chain seq x y z
N MET A 1 -17.68 -8.67 -5.63
CA MET A 1 -16.55 -8.37 -6.54
C MET A 1 -15.26 -8.69 -5.82
N ALA A 2 -14.27 -9.22 -6.53
CA ALA A 2 -13.01 -9.64 -5.92
C ALA A 2 -12.00 -8.50 -5.98
N LYS A 3 -11.40 -8.16 -4.84
CA LYS A 3 -10.26 -7.25 -4.80
C LYS A 3 -8.96 -8.06 -4.82
N ILE A 4 -8.05 -7.72 -5.73
CA ILE A 4 -6.75 -8.37 -5.85
C ILE A 4 -5.66 -7.39 -5.39
N LEU A 5 -4.93 -7.77 -4.34
CA LEU A 5 -3.76 -7.04 -3.87
C LEU A 5 -2.50 -7.66 -4.48
N SER A 6 -1.82 -6.90 -5.33
CA SER A 6 -0.53 -7.27 -5.90
C SER A 6 0.59 -6.63 -5.08
N ILE A 7 1.60 -7.42 -4.71
CA ILE A 7 2.73 -6.99 -3.89
C ILE A 7 4.04 -7.36 -4.59
N ASN A 8 4.96 -6.40 -4.67
CA ASN A 8 6.34 -6.58 -5.05
C ASN A 8 7.24 -6.22 -3.85
N ALA A 9 7.89 -7.23 -3.27
CA ALA A 9 8.87 -7.07 -2.21
C ALA A 9 10.28 -7.05 -2.81
N GLY A 10 10.83 -5.85 -3.01
CA GLY A 10 12.22 -5.65 -3.42
C GLY A 10 13.16 -5.76 -2.21
N SER A 11 14.47 -5.65 -2.42
CA SER A 11 15.50 -5.78 -1.38
C SER A 11 15.48 -4.69 -0.29
N SER A 12 14.78 -3.58 -0.52
CA SER A 12 14.73 -2.44 0.40
C SER A 12 13.39 -1.68 0.41
N SER A 13 12.41 -2.16 -0.36
CA SER A 13 11.10 -1.53 -0.48
C SER A 13 10.01 -2.57 -0.70
N LEU A 14 8.78 -2.21 -0.32
CA LEU A 14 7.56 -2.95 -0.62
C LEU A 14 6.64 -2.06 -1.43
N LYS A 15 6.37 -2.44 -2.68
CA LYS A 15 5.45 -1.74 -3.58
C LYS A 15 4.20 -2.58 -3.77
N TRP A 16 3.05 -1.94 -3.87
CA TRP A 16 1.79 -2.67 -3.98
C TRP A 16 0.74 -1.89 -4.77
N LYS A 17 -0.23 -2.64 -5.30
CA LYS A 17 -1.41 -2.11 -6.01
C LYS A 17 -2.64 -2.94 -5.66
N LEU A 18 -3.78 -2.28 -5.49
CA LEU A 18 -5.07 -2.90 -5.24
C LEU A 18 -5.96 -2.73 -6.48
N PHE A 19 -6.50 -3.83 -7.00
CA PHE A 19 -7.35 -3.85 -8.17
C PHE A 19 -8.75 -4.36 -7.82
N ASP A 20 -9.76 -3.78 -8.45
CA ASP A 20 -11.07 -4.40 -8.60
C ASP A 20 -11.07 -5.32 -9.83
N MET A 21 -11.52 -6.56 -9.66
CA MET A 21 -11.56 -7.56 -10.71
C MET A 21 -12.98 -8.12 -10.87
N PRO A 22 -13.43 -8.39 -12.12
CA PRO A 22 -12.64 -8.43 -13.37
C PRO A 22 -12.58 -7.11 -14.15
N SER A 23 -13.00 -5.98 -13.57
CA SER A 23 -13.00 -4.67 -14.23
C SER A 23 -11.59 -4.13 -14.56
N GLU A 24 -10.54 -4.75 -13.99
CA GLU A 24 -9.13 -4.35 -14.11
C GLU A 24 -8.89 -2.91 -13.62
N HIS A 25 -9.77 -2.42 -12.76
CA HIS A 25 -9.71 -1.04 -12.28
C HIS A 25 -8.76 -0.94 -11.08
N GLN A 26 -7.70 -0.13 -11.19
CA GLN A 26 -6.79 0.15 -10.08
C GLN A 26 -7.48 1.07 -9.07
N LEU A 27 -7.68 0.57 -7.84
CA LEU A 27 -8.32 1.29 -6.75
C LEU A 27 -7.33 2.12 -5.93
N ALA A 28 -6.13 1.56 -5.70
CA ALA A 28 -5.09 2.21 -4.93
C ALA A 28 -3.70 1.66 -5.26
N GLU A 29 -2.67 2.44 -4.97
CA GLU A 29 -1.28 2.01 -5.01
C GLU A 29 -0.48 2.62 -3.88
N GLY A 30 0.62 1.97 -3.53
CA GLY A 30 1.55 2.54 -2.58
C GLY A 30 2.94 1.90 -2.57
N ALA A 31 3.81 2.54 -1.81
CA ALA A 31 5.17 2.11 -1.59
C ALA A 31 5.61 2.41 -0.15
N THR A 32 6.46 1.52 0.38
CA THR A 32 7.08 1.66 1.69
C THR A 32 8.58 1.38 1.54
N ASP A 33 9.41 2.36 1.93
CA ASP A 33 10.85 2.17 2.04
C ASP A 33 11.21 1.62 3.43
N ILE A 34 11.98 0.53 3.46
CA ILE A 34 12.33 -0.21 4.69
C ILE A 34 13.73 0.16 5.18
N LEU A 35 14.67 0.46 4.26
CA LEU A 35 16.06 0.82 4.59
C LEU A 35 16.31 2.33 4.64
N LYS A 36 15.28 3.15 4.44
CA LYS A 36 15.33 4.62 4.51
C LYS A 36 14.24 5.10 5.45
N GLN A 37 14.23 6.41 5.77
CA GLN A 37 13.14 7.05 6.49
C GLN A 37 11.80 6.65 5.84
N SER A 38 11.05 5.79 6.53
CA SER A 38 9.91 5.10 5.94
C SER A 38 8.81 6.09 5.64
N THR A 39 8.59 6.34 4.36
CA THR A 39 7.45 7.12 3.91
C THR A 39 6.47 6.16 3.27
N VAL A 40 5.28 6.04 3.86
CA VAL A 40 4.17 5.31 3.27
C VAL A 40 3.40 6.31 2.43
N LYS A 41 3.31 6.07 1.12
CA LYS A 41 2.46 6.87 0.23
C LYS A 41 1.37 5.99 -0.32
N ILE A 42 0.13 6.43 -0.20
CA ILE A 42 -1.05 5.73 -0.74
C ILE A 42 -1.81 6.72 -1.61
N LYS A 43 -2.01 6.37 -2.87
CA LYS A 43 -2.91 7.09 -3.77
C LYS A 43 -4.18 6.29 -3.97
N TYR A 44 -5.34 6.95 -3.88
CA TYR A 44 -6.65 6.31 -4.01
C TYR A 44 -7.71 7.28 -4.53
N GLY A 45 -8.79 6.74 -5.10
CA GLY A 45 -9.84 7.55 -5.72
C GLY A 45 -9.31 8.38 -6.91
N THR A 46 -9.94 9.53 -7.17
CA THR A 46 -9.54 10.39 -8.30
C THR A 46 -8.25 11.17 -8.02
N ASP A 47 -8.06 11.68 -6.79
CA ASP A 47 -6.90 12.53 -6.44
C ASP A 47 -6.51 12.49 -4.94
N GLN A 48 -6.89 11.43 -4.20
CA GLN A 48 -6.58 11.36 -2.77
C GLN A 48 -5.18 10.75 -2.54
N ALA A 49 -4.38 11.42 -1.71
CA ALA A 49 -3.08 10.94 -1.28
C ALA A 49 -3.01 10.91 0.26
N TYR A 50 -2.58 9.78 0.81
CA TYR A 50 -2.22 9.63 2.21
C TYR A 50 -0.71 9.43 2.31
N GLU A 51 -0.05 10.27 3.10
CA GLU A 51 1.35 10.09 3.45
C GLU A 51 1.51 9.88 4.95
N SER A 52 2.32 8.90 5.34
CA SER A 52 2.71 8.69 6.73
C SER A 52 4.22 8.53 6.86
N ALA A 53 4.78 9.14 7.90
CA ALA A 53 6.17 9.01 8.31
C ALA A 53 6.37 7.93 9.39
N THR A 54 5.41 7.00 9.55
CA THR A 54 5.54 5.87 10.48
C THR A 54 6.84 5.12 10.20
N PRO A 55 7.75 4.98 11.19
CA PRO A 55 8.95 4.18 11.03
C PRO A 55 8.61 2.72 10.72
N ILE A 56 9.18 2.17 9.65
CA ILE A 56 9.00 0.78 9.23
C ILE A 56 10.38 0.13 9.20
N CYS A 57 10.66 -0.76 10.15
CA CYS A 57 12.00 -1.32 10.34
C CYS A 57 12.20 -2.66 9.61
N ASN A 58 11.13 -3.31 9.16
CA ASN A 58 11.18 -4.61 8.49
C ASN A 58 9.93 -4.87 7.62
N TYR A 59 9.95 -5.96 6.84
CA TYR A 59 8.84 -6.33 5.95
C TYR A 59 7.55 -6.71 6.68
N ARG A 60 7.64 -7.30 7.88
CA ARG A 60 6.45 -7.65 8.66
C ARG A 60 5.69 -6.37 9.03
N ASP A 61 6.41 -5.37 9.52
CA ASP A 61 5.83 -4.08 9.87
C ASP A 61 5.28 -3.36 8.63
N ALA A 62 5.99 -3.45 7.49
CA ALA A 62 5.52 -2.90 6.21
C ALA A 62 4.19 -3.50 5.77
N VAL A 63 4.05 -4.84 5.82
CA VAL A 63 2.81 -5.54 5.45
C VAL A 63 1.69 -5.24 6.45
N ALA A 64 1.99 -5.24 7.76
CA ALA A 64 1.00 -4.92 8.78
C ALA A 64 0.46 -3.49 8.62
N ASN A 65 1.36 -2.52 8.38
CA ASN A 65 0.99 -1.13 8.13
C ASN A 65 0.16 -0.99 6.86
N LEU A 66 0.55 -1.65 5.77
CA LEU A 66 -0.23 -1.72 4.53
C LEU A 66 -1.67 -2.17 4.78
N LEU A 67 -1.86 -3.35 5.39
CA LEU A 67 -3.19 -3.92 5.62
C LEU A 67 -4.04 -3.03 6.54
N THR A 68 -3.42 -2.45 7.57
CA THR A 68 -4.10 -1.52 8.49
C THR A 68 -4.58 -0.27 7.78
N ASN A 69 -3.75 0.31 6.90
CA ASN A 69 -4.13 1.51 6.14
C ASN A 69 -5.24 1.20 5.13
N LEU A 70 -5.20 0.04 4.46
CA LEU A 70 -6.27 -0.36 3.55
C LEU A 70 -7.63 -0.43 4.26
N GLN A 71 -7.67 -1.01 5.47
CA GLN A 71 -8.89 -1.07 6.29
C GLN A 71 -9.32 0.32 6.78
N THR A 72 -8.37 1.11 7.28
CA THR A 72 -8.66 2.44 7.85
C THR A 72 -9.17 3.42 6.78
N LEU A 73 -8.68 3.30 5.55
CA LEU A 73 -9.13 4.08 4.40
C LEU A 73 -10.39 3.51 3.75
N GLY A 74 -10.95 2.40 4.26
CA GLY A 74 -12.15 1.76 3.72
C GLY A 74 -11.97 1.17 2.31
N LEU A 75 -10.74 0.83 1.94
CA LEU A 75 -10.41 0.29 0.61
C LEU A 75 -10.68 -1.23 0.52
N VAL A 76 -10.66 -1.91 1.67
CA VAL A 76 -10.97 -3.34 1.85
C VAL A 76 -11.89 -3.56 3.04
#